data_AF-A0A954FEG9-F1
#
_entry.id   AF-A0A954FEG9-F1
#
_cell.length_a   1.000
_cell.length_b   1.000
_cell.length_c   1.000
_cell.angle_alpha   90.00
_cell.angle_beta   90.00
_cell.angle_gamma   90.00
#
_symmetry.space_group_name_H-M   'P 1'
#
loop_
_entity.id
_entity.type
_entity.pdbx_description
1 polymer ?
#
loop_
_entity_poly.entity_id
_entity_poly.type
_entity_poly.pdbx_seq_one_letter_code
_entity_poly.pdbx_strand_id
1 'polypeptide(L)'
;MNSNLKPTAKSTDSSFLSAFRNLHPGTPIGWKIRLLLIGWSLFLIAGFGVAIQITPDSRGFGTHQKLGFAPCVIKTRFSIPCPSCGMTTSFSHFVRGQIRQSAQANTSGLVLAVICLVMIPWSWISVYSRRYWLVSQPETCLLWLICSLVSITVIEWAFRLNF
;
A
#
# COMPACT_ATOMS: atom_id res chain seq x y z
N MET A 1 4.36 17.17 60.28
CA MET A 1 3.51 17.78 59.24
C MET A 1 3.72 17.02 57.93
N ASN A 2 2.84 16.04 57.71
CA ASN A 2 2.52 15.43 56.41
C ASN A 2 1.95 16.53 55.48
N SER A 3 1.99 16.51 54.14
CA SER A 3 2.19 15.47 53.13
C SER A 3 2.31 16.19 51.78
N ASN A 4 3.31 15.86 50.96
CA ASN A 4 3.31 16.20 49.53
C ASN A 4 2.93 14.93 48.73
N LEU A 5 1.64 14.79 48.45
CA LEU A 5 1.12 13.76 47.52
C LEU A 5 1.17 14.34 46.11
N LYS A 6 2.13 13.86 45.30
CA LYS A 6 2.16 14.11 43.86
C LYS A 6 1.42 12.95 43.16
N PRO A 7 0.38 13.20 42.34
CA PRO A 7 -0.35 12.12 41.68
C PRO A 7 0.50 11.54 40.54
N THR A 8 0.76 10.22 40.60
CA THR A 8 1.51 9.46 39.60
C THR A 8 0.60 8.99 38.46
N ALA A 9 0.39 9.85 37.47
CA ALA A 9 -0.36 9.55 36.24
C ALA A 9 0.41 8.66 35.23
N LYS A 10 1.18 7.65 35.68
CA LYS A 10 2.09 6.86 34.81
C LYS A 10 1.81 5.35 34.74
N SER A 11 0.85 4.82 35.51
CA SER A 11 0.61 3.37 35.59
C SER A 11 -0.30 2.82 34.50
N THR A 12 -1.25 3.62 33.98
CA THR A 12 -2.24 3.12 33.00
C THR A 12 -1.66 2.93 31.60
N ASP A 13 -0.85 3.88 31.10
CA ASP A 13 -0.25 3.79 29.77
C ASP A 13 0.80 2.68 29.67
N SER A 14 1.59 2.48 30.73
CA SER A 14 2.61 1.41 30.77
C SER A 14 1.99 0.02 30.88
N SER A 15 0.88 -0.10 31.61
CA SER A 15 0.05 -1.31 31.70
C SER A 15 -0.58 -1.65 30.34
N PHE A 16 -1.15 -0.68 29.65
CA PHE A 16 -1.80 -0.91 28.36
C PHE A 16 -0.78 -1.27 27.27
N LEU A 17 0.36 -0.57 27.21
CA LEU A 17 1.44 -0.87 26.26
C LEU A 17 2.10 -2.23 26.52
N SER A 18 2.20 -2.66 27.78
CA SER A 18 2.72 -3.98 28.13
C SER A 18 1.70 -5.10 27.85
N ALA A 19 0.42 -4.86 28.12
CA ALA A 19 -0.67 -5.78 27.75
C ALA A 19 -0.77 -5.96 26.23
N PHE A 20 -0.72 -4.87 25.45
CA PHE A 20 -0.68 -4.93 23.98
C PHE A 20 0.54 -5.69 23.44
N ARG A 21 1.71 -5.51 24.07
CA ARG A 21 2.95 -6.21 23.71
C ARG A 21 2.89 -7.71 24.01
N ASN A 22 2.17 -8.10 25.05
CA ASN A 22 1.99 -9.50 25.43
C ASN A 22 0.91 -10.21 24.61
N LEU A 23 -0.11 -9.49 24.10
CA LEU A 23 -1.18 -10.06 23.28
C LEU A 23 -0.71 -10.48 21.87
N HIS A 24 0.33 -9.83 21.33
CA HIS A 24 0.95 -10.19 20.06
C HIS A 24 2.42 -10.58 20.25
N PRO A 25 2.71 -11.85 20.59
CA PRO A 25 4.07 -12.38 20.51
C PRO A 25 4.45 -12.51 19.03
N GLY A 26 4.77 -11.37 18.39
CA GLY A 26 5.24 -11.34 17.01
C GLY A 26 6.48 -12.22 16.87
N THR A 27 6.53 -13.03 15.81
CA THR A 27 7.65 -13.94 15.56
C THR A 27 8.94 -13.13 15.40
N PRO A 28 10.05 -13.55 16.04
CA PRO A 28 11.32 -12.84 15.93
C PRO A 28 11.82 -12.88 14.49
N ILE A 29 12.26 -11.74 13.98
CA ILE A 29 12.67 -11.60 12.59
C ILE A 29 14.17 -11.86 12.44
N GLY A 30 14.53 -12.87 11.66
CA GLY A 30 15.92 -13.14 11.26
C GLY A 30 16.49 -12.07 10.31
N TRP A 31 17.81 -11.92 10.26
CA TRP A 31 18.47 -10.88 9.45
C TRP A 31 18.11 -10.93 7.95
N LYS A 32 17.91 -12.12 7.37
CA LYS A 32 17.49 -12.30 5.98
C LYS A 32 16.16 -11.61 5.68
N ILE A 33 15.17 -11.80 6.55
CA ILE A 33 13.84 -11.19 6.40
C ILE A 33 13.94 -9.67 6.54
N ARG A 34 14.80 -9.16 7.42
CA ARG A 34 15.00 -7.71 7.56
C ARG A 34 15.53 -7.11 6.25
N LEU A 35 16.49 -7.78 5.60
CA LEU A 35 16.97 -7.36 4.28
C LEU A 35 15.87 -7.42 3.23
N LEU A 36 15.03 -8.47 3.24
CA LEU A 36 13.89 -8.58 2.32
C LEU A 36 12.87 -7.44 2.53
N LEU A 37 12.52 -7.12 3.78
CA LEU A 37 11.61 -6.01 4.11
C LEU A 37 12.18 -4.65 3.70
N ILE A 38 13.47 -4.43 3.91
CA ILE A 38 14.17 -3.22 3.46
C ILE A 38 14.12 -3.14 1.94
N GLY A 39 14.51 -4.21 1.23
CA GLY A 39 14.48 -4.27 -0.23
C GLY A 39 13.08 -4.03 -0.79
N TRP A 40 12.06 -4.64 -0.19
CA TRP A 40 10.66 -4.41 -0.54
C TRP A 40 10.24 -2.95 -0.33
N SER A 41 10.55 -2.36 0.82
CA SER A 41 10.24 -0.95 1.07
C SER A 41 10.94 -0.02 0.09
N LEU A 42 12.21 -0.28 -0.25
CA LEU A 42 12.96 0.52 -1.22
C LEU A 42 12.34 0.41 -2.63
N PHE A 43 11.91 -0.80 -3.03
CA PHE A 43 11.19 -1.01 -4.28
C PHE A 43 9.89 -0.18 -4.34
N LEU A 44 9.08 -0.19 -3.27
CA LEU A 44 7.85 0.60 -3.21
C LEU A 44 8.13 2.11 -3.28
N ILE A 45 9.14 2.59 -2.54
CA ILE A 45 9.56 3.99 -2.57
C ILE A 45 10.02 4.40 -3.97
N ALA A 46 10.79 3.54 -4.65
CA ALA A 46 11.22 3.79 -6.02
C ALA A 46 10.02 3.90 -6.97
N GLY A 47 9.02 3.03 -6.84
CA GLY A 47 7.77 3.10 -7.62
C GLY A 47 7.02 4.42 -7.42
N PHE A 48 6.89 4.89 -6.17
CA PHE A 48 6.31 6.22 -5.90
C PHE A 48 7.18 7.36 -6.44
N GLY A 49 8.51 7.23 -6.39
CA GLY A 49 9.44 8.18 -6.99
C GLY A 49 9.21 8.34 -8.50
N VAL A 50 9.01 7.23 -9.20
CA VAL A 50 8.65 7.24 -10.64
C VAL A 50 7.29 7.92 -10.86
N ALA A 51 6.29 7.61 -10.02
CA ALA A 51 4.96 8.24 -10.13
C ALA A 51 4.98 9.77 -9.93
N ILE A 52 5.90 10.26 -9.07
CA ILE A 52 6.13 11.70 -8.87
C ILE A 52 6.73 12.32 -10.12
N GLN A 53 7.72 11.68 -10.75
CA GLN A 53 8.41 12.21 -11.93
C GLN A 53 7.52 12.26 -13.18
N ILE A 54 6.53 11.38 -13.29
CA ILE A 54 5.68 11.32 -14.48
C ILE A 54 4.43 12.19 -14.32
N THR A 55 4.21 13.07 -15.29
CA THR A 55 2.97 13.84 -15.42
C THR A 55 1.82 12.93 -15.84
N PRO A 56 0.72 12.85 -15.08
CA PRO A 56 -0.44 12.03 -15.45
C PRO A 56 -1.05 12.51 -16.77
N ASP A 57 -1.54 11.59 -17.57
CA ASP A 57 -2.28 11.89 -18.79
C ASP A 57 -3.73 12.29 -18.48
N SER A 58 -4.22 13.38 -19.08
CA SER A 58 -5.58 13.90 -18.85
C SER A 58 -6.67 12.92 -19.28
N ARG A 59 -6.36 11.97 -20.16
CA ARG A 59 -7.28 10.90 -20.56
C ARG A 59 -7.55 9.90 -19.44
N GLY A 60 -6.77 9.91 -18.35
CA GLY A 60 -6.87 8.95 -17.25
C GLY A 60 -6.14 7.63 -17.51
N PHE A 61 -5.51 7.45 -18.67
CA PHE A 61 -4.78 6.24 -19.05
C PHE A 61 -3.62 6.56 -20.00
N GLY A 62 -2.75 5.59 -20.29
CA GLY A 62 -1.64 5.78 -21.25
C GLY A 62 -0.39 6.43 -20.67
N THR A 63 -0.37 6.78 -19.38
CA THR A 63 0.82 7.33 -18.71
C THR A 63 2.05 6.39 -18.79
N HIS A 64 1.83 5.07 -18.92
CA HIS A 64 2.91 4.10 -19.19
C HIS A 64 3.63 4.36 -20.53
N GLN A 65 3.01 5.00 -21.51
CA GLN A 65 3.66 5.34 -22.78
C GLN A 65 4.74 6.40 -22.59
N LYS A 66 4.59 7.27 -21.57
CA LYS A 66 5.62 8.25 -21.18
C LYS A 66 6.85 7.58 -20.55
N LEU A 67 6.72 6.33 -20.12
CA LEU A 67 7.84 5.48 -19.67
C LEU A 67 8.51 4.70 -20.82
N GLY A 68 8.06 4.90 -22.07
CA GLY A 68 8.57 4.18 -23.24
C GLY A 68 7.87 2.83 -23.49
N PHE A 69 6.81 2.49 -22.76
CA PHE A 69 6.05 1.27 -23.02
C PHE A 69 5.10 1.42 -24.22
N ALA A 70 4.87 0.30 -24.91
CA ALA A 70 3.92 0.24 -26.01
C ALA A 70 2.49 0.59 -25.56
N PRO A 71 1.66 1.14 -26.47
CA PRO A 71 0.26 1.39 -26.18
C PRO A 71 -0.50 0.10 -25.84
N CYS A 72 -1.47 0.20 -24.93
CA CYS A 72 -2.28 -0.93 -24.48
C CYS A 72 -3.08 -1.54 -25.65
N VAL A 73 -2.65 -2.71 -26.14
CA VAL A 73 -3.25 -3.44 -27.27
C VAL A 73 -4.73 -3.77 -27.02
N ILE A 74 -5.10 -4.09 -25.78
CA ILE A 74 -6.50 -4.40 -25.43
C ILE A 74 -7.41 -3.22 -25.75
N LYS A 75 -7.00 -2.02 -25.36
CA LYS A 75 -7.79 -0.81 -25.58
C LYS A 75 -7.77 -0.37 -27.05
N THR A 76 -6.64 -0.50 -27.74
CA THR A 76 -6.52 -0.06 -29.14
C THR A 76 -7.14 -1.05 -30.12
N ARG A 77 -7.09 -2.35 -29.86
CA ARG A 77 -7.56 -3.39 -30.77
C ARG A 77 -9.00 -3.84 -30.53
N PHE A 78 -9.40 -3.93 -29.27
CA PHE A 78 -10.71 -4.47 -28.89
C PHE A 78 -11.70 -3.38 -28.43
N SER A 79 -11.26 -2.12 -28.31
CA SER A 79 -12.08 -0.98 -27.87
C SER A 79 -12.79 -1.17 -26.52
N ILE A 80 -12.39 -2.17 -25.74
CA ILE A 80 -12.92 -2.45 -24.41
C ILE A 80 -12.09 -1.76 -23.32
N PRO A 81 -12.69 -1.40 -22.18
CA PRO A 81 -11.96 -0.90 -21.02
C PRO A 81 -11.01 -1.99 -20.50
N CYS A 82 -9.70 -1.70 -20.51
CA CYS A 82 -8.68 -2.59 -19.96
C CYS A 82 -8.57 -2.37 -18.44
N PRO A 83 -8.65 -3.43 -17.62
CA PRO A 83 -8.71 -3.31 -16.15
C PRO A 83 -7.43 -2.77 -15.54
N SER A 84 -6.29 -3.02 -16.18
CA SER A 84 -4.98 -2.57 -15.73
C SER A 84 -4.56 -1.22 -16.31
N CYS A 85 -5.26 -0.73 -17.34
CA CYS A 85 -4.91 0.51 -18.00
C CYS A 85 -5.28 1.69 -17.09
N GLY A 86 -4.35 2.62 -16.91
CA GLY A 86 -4.53 3.77 -16.03
C GLY A 86 -3.98 3.59 -14.61
N MET A 87 -3.47 2.42 -14.22
CA MET A 87 -2.83 2.25 -12.91
C MET A 87 -1.68 3.25 -12.67
N THR A 88 -0.75 3.40 -13.62
CA THR A 88 0.34 4.39 -13.50
C THR A 88 -0.20 5.83 -13.43
N THR A 89 -1.27 6.14 -14.17
CA THR A 89 -1.94 7.45 -14.11
C THR A 89 -2.56 7.68 -12.73
N SER A 90 -3.21 6.65 -12.19
CA SER A 90 -3.82 6.66 -10.86
C SER A 90 -2.78 6.86 -9.77
N PHE A 91 -1.62 6.20 -9.84
CA PHE A 91 -0.47 6.43 -8.96
C PHE A 91 0.06 7.87 -9.06
N SER A 92 0.24 8.40 -10.28
CA SER A 92 0.69 9.77 -10.50
C SER A 92 -0.29 10.81 -9.93
N HIS A 93 -1.61 10.59 -10.02
CA HIS A 93 -2.61 11.44 -9.36
C HIS A 93 -2.58 11.26 -7.83
N PHE A 94 -2.42 10.04 -7.34
CA PHE A 94 -2.39 9.74 -5.91
C PHE A 94 -1.25 10.47 -5.19
N VAL A 95 -0.02 10.41 -5.71
CA VAL A 95 1.14 11.12 -5.12
C VAL A 95 1.01 12.64 -5.17
N ARG A 96 0.10 13.17 -6.01
CA ARG A 96 -0.24 14.60 -6.10
C ARG A 96 -1.44 15.00 -5.24
N GLY A 97 -1.97 14.08 -4.42
CA GLY A 97 -3.16 14.31 -3.60
C GLY A 97 -4.48 14.37 -4.38
N GLN A 98 -4.46 14.03 -5.67
CA GLN A 98 -5.61 14.13 -6.57
C GLN A 98 -6.46 12.85 -6.52
N ILE A 99 -7.03 12.54 -5.34
CA ILE A 99 -7.71 11.25 -5.06
C ILE A 99 -8.87 10.98 -6.02
N ARG A 100 -9.70 11.99 -6.33
CA ARG A 100 -10.82 11.82 -7.27
C ARG A 100 -10.36 11.44 -8.67
N GLN A 101 -9.33 12.11 -9.17
CA GLN A 101 -8.75 11.85 -10.50
C GLN A 101 -8.03 10.49 -10.52
N SER A 102 -7.40 10.12 -9.40
CA SER A 102 -6.80 8.80 -9.20
C SER A 102 -7.84 7.66 -9.31
N ALA A 103 -8.99 7.80 -8.64
CA ALA A 103 -10.09 6.83 -8.71
C ALA A 103 -10.71 6.76 -10.12
N GLN A 104 -10.91 7.91 -10.77
CA GLN A 104 -11.44 8.00 -12.13
C GLN A 104 -10.52 7.32 -13.15
N ALA A 105 -9.21 7.52 -13.01
CA ALA A 105 -8.20 6.87 -13.84
C ALA A 105 -8.23 5.35 -13.68
N ASN A 106 -8.16 4.87 -12.44
CA ASN A 106 -8.24 3.46 -12.11
C ASN A 106 -8.50 3.29 -10.59
N THR A 107 -9.64 2.70 -10.20
CA THR A 107 -10.00 2.57 -8.78
C THR A 107 -9.16 1.49 -8.09
N SER A 108 -8.94 0.33 -8.73
CA SER A 108 -8.01 -0.68 -8.19
C SER A 108 -6.57 -0.14 -8.04
N GLY A 109 -6.13 0.73 -8.95
CA GLY A 109 -4.86 1.46 -8.86
C GLY A 109 -4.76 2.38 -7.64
N LEU A 110 -5.85 3.08 -7.29
CA LEU A 110 -5.91 3.91 -6.08
C LEU A 110 -5.81 3.05 -4.82
N VAL A 111 -6.59 1.95 -4.76
CA VAL A 111 -6.55 1.02 -3.62
C VAL A 111 -5.15 0.44 -3.45
N LEU A 112 -4.52 0.01 -4.56
CA LEU A 112 -3.15 -0.49 -4.55
C LEU A 112 -2.16 0.58 -4.07
N ALA A 113 -2.28 1.83 -4.52
CA ALA A 113 -1.41 2.92 -4.07
C ALA A 113 -1.52 3.17 -2.56
N VAL A 114 -2.73 3.13 -1.99
CA VAL A 114 -2.94 3.24 -0.54
C VAL A 114 -2.29 2.07 0.21
N ILE A 115 -2.48 0.85 -0.27
CA ILE A 115 -1.86 -0.35 0.31
C ILE A 115 -0.34 -0.22 0.30
N CYS A 116 0.26 0.14 -0.85
CA CYS A 116 1.70 0.34 -0.97
C CYS A 116 2.20 1.44 0.00
N LEU A 117 1.44 2.52 0.17
CA LEU A 117 1.79 3.60 1.09
C LEU A 117 1.80 3.13 2.55
N VAL A 118 0.85 2.29 2.96
CA VAL A 118 0.77 1.72 4.32
C VAL A 118 1.84 0.64 4.56
N MET A 119 2.19 -0.12 3.52
CA MET A 119 3.20 -1.19 3.61
C MET A 119 4.61 -0.65 3.89
N ILE A 120 4.94 0.57 3.47
CA ILE A 120 6.23 1.21 3.73
C ILE A 120 6.48 1.39 5.25
N PRO A 121 5.68 2.17 6.00
CA PRO A 121 5.89 2.34 7.44
C PRO A 121 5.76 1.03 8.20
N TRP A 122 4.86 0.12 7.79
CA TRP A 122 4.76 -1.20 8.41
C TRP A 122 6.06 -2.02 8.29
N SER A 123 6.71 -1.97 7.12
CA SER A 123 7.99 -2.64 6.88
C SER A 123 9.09 -2.07 7.78
N TRP A 124 9.17 -0.73 7.89
CA TRP A 124 10.16 -0.06 8.74
C TRP A 124 9.94 -0.32 10.22
N ILE A 125 8.69 -0.31 10.69
CA ILE A 125 8.36 -0.62 12.08
C ILE A 125 8.72 -2.07 12.41
N SER A 126 8.41 -3.01 11.52
CA SER A 126 8.79 -4.43 11.69
C SER A 126 10.33 -4.61 11.74
N VAL A 127 11.07 -3.86 10.92
CA VAL A 127 12.55 -3.88 10.93
C VAL A 127 13.12 -3.29 12.23
N TYR A 128 12.55 -2.20 12.74
CA TYR A 128 12.98 -1.55 13.98
C TYR A 128 12.66 -2.39 15.23
N SER A 129 11.43 -2.91 15.31
CA SER A 129 10.94 -3.72 16.43
C SER A 129 11.53 -5.15 16.47
N ARG A 130 12.25 -5.58 15.41
CA ARG A 130 12.81 -6.94 15.24
C ARG A 130 11.79 -8.08 15.39
N ARG A 131 10.50 -7.76 15.28
CA ARG A 131 9.35 -8.65 15.43
C ARG A 131 8.33 -8.28 14.37
N TYR A 132 7.61 -9.26 13.84
CA TYR A 132 6.49 -8.95 12.95
C TYR A 132 5.38 -8.28 13.75
N TRP A 133 5.00 -7.07 13.38
CA TRP A 133 3.89 -6.37 14.00
C TRP A 133 2.58 -6.82 13.33
N LEU A 134 1.66 -7.38 14.11
CA LEU A 134 0.29 -7.79 13.71
C LEU A 134 0.16 -8.95 12.69
N VAL A 135 1.24 -9.41 12.07
CA VAL A 135 1.19 -10.45 11.02
C VAL A 135 1.97 -11.69 11.44
N SER A 136 1.25 -12.76 11.81
CA SER A 136 1.85 -14.04 12.21
C SER A 136 2.32 -14.88 11.02
N GLN A 137 1.71 -14.68 9.83
CA GLN A 137 2.03 -15.37 8.58
C GLN A 137 2.06 -14.38 7.41
N PRO A 138 3.24 -13.84 7.04
CA PRO A 138 3.35 -12.82 6.00
C PRO A 138 2.96 -13.32 4.62
N GLU A 139 3.22 -14.61 4.33
CA GLU A 139 2.82 -15.25 3.07
C GLU A 139 1.31 -15.32 2.92
N THR A 140 0.60 -15.78 3.96
CA THR A 140 -0.87 -15.86 3.97
C THR A 140 -1.49 -14.47 3.87
N CYS A 141 -0.95 -13.48 4.59
CA CYS A 141 -1.43 -12.11 4.53
C CYS A 141 -1.23 -11.49 3.13
N LEU A 142 -0.07 -11.71 2.51
CA LEU A 142 0.23 -11.26 1.15
C LEU A 142 -0.70 -11.95 0.12
N LEU A 143 -0.94 -13.25 0.26
CA LEU A 143 -1.85 -14.00 -0.59
C LEU A 143 -3.29 -13.45 -0.48
N TRP A 144 -3.80 -13.24 0.73
CA TRP A 144 -5.12 -12.64 0.93
C TRP A 144 -5.22 -11.23 0.36
N LEU A 145 -4.17 -10.43 0.50
CA LEU A 145 -4.09 -9.07 -0.07
C LEU A 145 -4.14 -9.11 -1.60
N ILE A 146 -3.36 -9.99 -2.24
CA ILE A 146 -3.34 -10.18 -3.69
C ILE A 146 -4.71 -10.67 -4.18
N CYS A 147 -5.28 -11.70 -3.54
CA CYS A 147 -6.60 -12.22 -3.89
C CYS A 147 -7.69 -11.13 -3.77
N SER A 148 -7.62 -10.28 -2.74
CA SER A 148 -8.56 -9.18 -2.56
C SER A 148 -8.41 -8.12 -3.66
N LEU A 149 -7.17 -7.74 -3.98
CA LEU A 149 -6.87 -6.80 -5.07
C LEU A 149 -7.32 -7.32 -6.44
N VAL A 150 -7.07 -8.60 -6.72
CA VAL A 150 -7.53 -9.27 -7.95
C VAL A 150 -9.05 -9.28 -8.00
N SER A 151 -9.72 -9.65 -6.91
CA SER A 151 -11.18 -9.66 -6.83
C SER A 151 -11.77 -8.27 -7.08
N ILE A 152 -11.23 -7.23 -6.43
CA ILE A 152 -11.65 -5.84 -6.66
C ILE A 152 -11.48 -5.44 -8.13
N THR A 153 -10.34 -5.80 -8.72
CA THR A 153 -10.04 -5.49 -10.13
C THR A 153 -11.02 -6.19 -11.08
N VAL A 154 -11.32 -7.46 -10.83
CA VAL A 154 -12.27 -8.25 -11.64
C VAL A 154 -13.69 -7.71 -11.49
N ILE A 155 -14.11 -7.36 -10.27
CA ILE A 155 -15.43 -6.81 -9.99
C ILE A 155 -15.59 -5.44 -10.67
N GLU A 156 -14.62 -4.52 -10.49
CA GLU A 156 -14.63 -3.20 -11.16
C GLU A 156 -14.69 -3.36 -12.68
N TRP A 157 -13.93 -4.31 -13.23
CA TRP A 157 -13.92 -4.57 -14.65
C TRP A 157 -15.27 -5.11 -15.16
N ALA A 158 -15.88 -6.05 -14.43
CA ALA A 158 -17.21 -6.56 -14.76
C ALA A 158 -18.26 -5.44 -14.75
N PHE A 159 -18.19 -4.51 -13.80
CA PHE A 159 -19.07 -3.33 -13.81
C PHE A 159 -18.83 -2.42 -15.02
N ARG A 160 -17.57 -2.15 -15.38
CA ARG A 160 -17.21 -1.32 -16.55
C ARG A 160 -17.51 -1.99 -17.91
N LEU A 161 -17.72 -3.30 -17.95
CA LEU A 161 -18.12 -4.01 -19.17
C LEU A 161 -19.64 -4.00 -19.37
N ASN A 162 -20.40 -3.95 -18.27
CA ASN A 162 -21.86 -4.03 -18.30
C ASN A 162 -22.56 -2.66 -18.41
N PHE A 163 -21.83 -1.56 -18.27
CA PHE A 163 -22.31 -0.17 -18.31
C PHE A 163 -21.44 0.67 -19.26
#